data_AF-A0A959IAW8-F1
#
_entry.id   AF-A0A959IAW8-F1
#
_cell.length_a   1.000
_cell.length_b   1.000
_cell.length_c   1.000
_cell.angle_alpha   90.00
_cell.angle_beta   90.00
_cell.angle_gamma   90.00
#
_symmetry.space_group_name_H-M   'P 1'
#
loop_
_entity.id
_entity.type
_entity.pdbx_description
1 polymer ?
#
loop_
_entity_poly.entity_id
_entity_poly.type
_entity_poly.pdbx_seq_one_letter_code
_entity_poly.pdbx_strand_id
1 'polypeptide(L)'
;MRFTTLLFDADNTLFDFDRSSEQAFHLTMSWLGIASSDAHFARYLQINRECWALAERGELPLAKIKYLRFSRFLMEIGHQGDPVATNDHYLDALASTVILIEGASELLAELQADGRQL
;
A
#
# COMPACT_ATOMS: atom_id res chain seq x y z
N MET A 1 4.53 -32.72 14.58
CA MET A 1 3.17 -32.31 14.18
C MET A 1 3.28 -31.52 12.88
N ARG A 2 2.31 -31.65 11.97
CA ARG A 2 2.27 -30.94 10.68
C ARG A 2 1.11 -29.94 10.72
N PHE A 3 1.35 -28.66 10.42
CA PHE A 3 0.30 -27.63 10.39
C PHE A 3 -0.53 -27.72 9.10
N THR A 4 -1.83 -27.98 9.16
CA THR A 4 -2.65 -28.13 7.94
C THR A 4 -3.06 -26.82 7.30
N THR A 5 -3.12 -25.76 8.10
CA THR A 5 -3.54 -24.41 7.68
C THR A 5 -2.41 -23.43 7.99
N LEU A 6 -2.04 -22.63 7.00
CA LEU A 6 -1.00 -21.61 7.10
C LEU A 6 -1.64 -20.27 6.74
N LEU A 7 -1.53 -19.28 7.61
CA LEU A 7 -1.99 -17.93 7.34
C LEU A 7 -0.76 -17.07 7.05
N PHE A 8 -0.72 -16.49 5.86
CA PHE A 8 0.31 -15.55 5.48
C PHE A 8 -0.23 -14.13 5.64
N ASP A 9 0.60 -13.27 6.23
CA ASP A 9 0.43 -11.85 5.98
C ASP A 9 0.69 -11.55 4.49
N ALA A 10 0.11 -10.47 3.99
CA ALA A 10 0.18 -10.11 2.58
C ALA A 10 1.36 -9.16 2.31
N ASP A 11 1.27 -7.94 2.84
CA ASP A 11 2.19 -6.86 2.55
C ASP A 11 3.57 -7.14 3.16
N ASN A 12 4.61 -7.04 2.34
CA ASN A 12 6.01 -7.32 2.70
C ASN A 12 6.25 -8.74 3.25
N THR A 13 5.33 -9.68 2.95
CA THR A 13 5.48 -11.12 3.20
C THR A 13 5.29 -11.92 1.91
N LEU A 14 4.22 -11.64 1.14
CA LEU A 14 3.98 -12.20 -0.20
C LEU A 14 4.15 -11.15 -1.29
N PHE A 15 3.73 -9.92 -1.02
CA PHE A 15 3.81 -8.79 -1.94
C PHE A 15 4.93 -7.85 -1.52
N ASP A 16 5.70 -7.33 -2.48
CA ASP A 16 6.64 -6.23 -2.25
C ASP A 16 5.86 -4.92 -2.27
N PHE A 17 5.15 -4.68 -1.15
CA PHE A 17 4.25 -3.55 -1.01
C PHE A 17 5.00 -2.23 -1.14
N ASP A 18 6.21 -2.14 -0.61
CA ASP A 18 7.00 -0.90 -0.65
C ASP A 18 7.28 -0.46 -2.09
N ARG A 19 7.71 -1.37 -2.97
CA ARG A 19 7.93 -1.04 -4.38
C ARG A 19 6.63 -0.80 -5.15
N SER A 20 5.58 -1.59 -4.90
CA SER A 20 4.27 -1.38 -5.53
C SER A 20 3.66 -0.03 -5.15
N SER A 21 3.77 0.35 -3.87
CA SER A 21 3.33 1.62 -3.28
C SER A 21 4.08 2.81 -3.87
N GLU A 22 5.40 2.71 -4.04
CA GLU A 22 6.21 3.75 -4.67
C GLU A 22 5.77 4.00 -6.12
N GLN A 23 5.63 2.94 -6.92
CA GLN A 23 5.17 3.06 -8.30
C GLN A 23 3.75 3.65 -8.38
N ALA A 24 2.83 3.18 -7.54
CA ALA A 24 1.47 3.69 -7.48
C ALA A 24 1.41 5.17 -7.07
N PHE A 25 2.27 5.58 -6.15
CA PHE A 25 2.41 6.97 -5.74
C PHE A 25 2.86 7.84 -6.92
N HIS A 26 3.92 7.46 -7.64
CA HIS A 26 4.41 8.21 -8.79
C HIS A 26 3.37 8.34 -9.92
N LEU A 27 2.64 7.26 -10.21
CA LEU A 27 1.52 7.29 -11.17
C LEU A 27 0.41 8.25 -10.72
N THR A 28 0.08 8.26 -9.44
CA THR A 28 -0.92 9.16 -8.87
C THR A 28 -0.49 10.62 -8.91
N MET A 29 0.78 10.89 -8.63
CA MET A 29 1.33 12.25 -8.76
C MET A 29 1.31 12.72 -10.20
N SER A 30 1.70 11.86 -11.15
CA SER A 30 1.62 12.14 -12.59
C SER A 30 0.19 12.46 -13.03
N TRP A 31 -0.80 11.70 -12.55
CA TRP A 31 -2.22 11.95 -12.81
C TRP A 31 -2.70 13.31 -12.28
N LEU A 32 -2.18 13.75 -11.12
CA LEU A 32 -2.42 15.09 -10.57
C LEU A 32 -1.64 16.21 -11.30
N GLY A 33 -0.81 15.88 -12.29
CA GLY A 33 0.08 16.84 -12.95
C GLY A 33 1.26 17.29 -12.08
N ILE A 34 1.63 16.51 -11.07
CA ILE A 34 2.71 16.80 -10.14
C ILE A 34 3.97 16.01 -10.54
N ALA A 35 5.08 16.71 -10.73
CA ALA A 35 6.39 16.06 -10.83
C ALA A 35 6.81 15.54 -9.44
N SER A 36 6.65 14.24 -9.22
CA SER A 36 7.05 13.59 -7.97
C SER A 36 8.56 13.46 -7.84
N SER A 37 9.05 13.42 -6.60
CA SER A 37 10.43 13.12 -6.24
C SER A 37 10.47 12.05 -5.14
N ASP A 38 11.64 11.46 -4.91
CA ASP A 38 11.85 10.51 -3.81
C ASP A 38 11.52 11.15 -2.45
N ALA A 39 11.78 12.46 -2.31
CA ALA A 39 11.41 13.21 -1.11
C ALA A 39 9.89 13.30 -0.93
N HIS A 40 9.13 13.49 -2.01
CA HIS A 40 7.66 13.45 -1.95
C HIS A 40 7.16 12.07 -1.52
N PHE A 41 7.72 10.99 -2.08
CA PHE A 41 7.34 9.65 -1.69
C PHE A 41 7.68 9.36 -0.23
N ALA A 42 8.88 9.75 0.23
CA ALA A 42 9.29 9.59 1.63
C ALA A 42 8.34 10.32 2.60
N ARG A 43 7.89 11.54 2.27
CA ARG A 43 6.88 12.25 3.08
C ARG A 43 5.53 11.55 3.05
N TYR A 44 5.05 11.16 1.88
CA TYR A 44 3.81 10.38 1.76
C TYR A 44 3.86 9.09 2.59
N LEU A 45 4.96 8.34 2.51
CA LEU A 45 5.14 7.09 3.22
C LEU A 45 5.09 7.28 4.74
N GLN A 46 5.73 8.34 5.26
CA GLN A 46 5.62 8.71 6.67
C GLN A 46 4.17 9.00 7.05
N ILE A 47 3.47 9.85 6.31
CA ILE A 47 2.07 10.21 6.58
C ILE A 47 1.16 8.97 6.55
N ASN A 48 1.36 8.08 5.57
CA ASN A 48 0.60 6.84 5.45
C ASN A 48 0.83 5.94 6.68
N ARG A 49 2.08 5.76 7.11
CA ARG A 49 2.43 4.99 8.32
C ARG A 49 1.81 5.59 9.58
N GLU A 50 1.84 6.91 9.73
CA GLU A 50 1.19 7.59 10.86
C GLU A 50 -0.32 7.36 10.89
N CYS A 51 -0.99 7.37 9.72
CA CYS A 51 -2.42 7.08 9.64
C CYS A 51 -2.74 5.63 10.03
N TRP A 52 -1.92 4.67 9.59
CA TRP A 52 -2.07 3.27 9.99
C TRP A 52 -1.83 3.07 11.48
N ALA A 53 -0.78 3.66 12.05
CA ALA A 53 -0.50 3.59 13.48
C ALA A 53 -1.63 4.18 14.34
N LEU A 54 -2.31 5.24 13.86
CA LEU A 54 -3.51 5.77 14.51
C LEU A 54 -4.66 4.76 14.48
N ALA A 55 -4.85 4.08 13.36
CA ALA A 55 -5.92 3.10 13.21
C ALA A 55 -5.69 1.83 14.03
N GLU A 56 -4.44 1.36 14.11
CA GLU A 56 -4.04 0.21 14.95
C GLU A 56 -4.30 0.47 16.44
N ARG A 57 -4.21 1.73 16.89
CA ARG A 57 -4.58 2.14 18.26
C ARG A 57 -6.08 2.38 18.45
N GLY A 58 -6.88 2.26 17.40
CA GLY A 58 -8.33 2.55 17.43
C GLY A 58 -8.67 4.05 17.45
N GLU A 59 -7.69 4.93 17.23
CA GLU A 59 -7.85 6.39 17.23
C GLU A 59 -8.37 6.93 15.89
N LEU A 60 -8.26 6.13 14.83
CA LEU A 60 -8.73 6.47 13.48
C LEU A 60 -9.51 5.29 12.87
N PRO A 61 -10.77 5.47 12.44
CA PRO A 61 -11.47 4.43 11.71
C PRO A 61 -10.74 4.06 10.41
N LEU A 62 -10.63 2.77 10.08
CA LEU A 62 -9.98 2.30 8.85
C LEU A 62 -10.50 3.03 7.58
N ALA A 63 -11.81 3.28 7.52
CA ALA A 63 -12.44 4.00 6.42
C ALA A 63 -11.93 5.45 6.25
N LYS A 64 -11.33 6.04 7.28
CA LYS A 64 -10.80 7.41 7.26
C LYS A 64 -9.33 7.50 6.86
N ILE A 65 -8.57 6.40 6.85
CA ILE A 65 -7.17 6.38 6.41
C ILE A 65 -7.06 6.92 4.97
N LYS A 66 -7.93 6.42 4.09
CA LYS A 66 -7.98 6.75 2.65
C LYS A 66 -8.01 8.25 2.41
N TYR A 67 -8.92 8.95 3.09
CA TYR A 67 -9.06 10.39 3.03
C TYR A 67 -7.88 11.11 3.69
N LEU A 68 -7.51 10.70 4.91
CA LEU A 68 -6.59 11.45 5.75
C LEU A 68 -5.16 11.49 5.20
N ARG A 69 -4.67 10.35 4.66
CA ARG A 69 -3.30 10.26 4.16
C ARG A 69 -3.03 11.22 2.99
N PHE A 70 -3.94 11.28 2.02
CA PHE A 70 -3.80 12.18 0.88
C PHE A 70 -4.19 13.61 1.22
N SER A 71 -5.14 13.83 2.15
CA SER A 71 -5.47 15.19 2.61
C SER A 71 -4.26 15.85 3.27
N ARG A 72 -3.56 15.13 4.16
CA ARG A 72 -2.33 15.61 4.80
C ARG A 72 -1.21 15.82 3.79
N PHE A 73 -0.99 14.85 2.90
CA PHE A 73 0.06 14.95 1.90
C PHE A 73 -0.13 16.13 0.94
N LEU A 74 -1.32 16.29 0.35
CA LEU A 74 -1.64 17.38 -0.57
C LEU A 74 -1.48 18.75 0.10
N MET A 75 -1.88 18.86 1.38
CA MET A 75 -1.69 20.06 2.18
C MET A 75 -0.20 20.39 2.40
N GLU A 76 0.62 19.39 2.70
CA GLU A 76 2.06 19.57 2.95
C GLU A 76 2.80 20.06 1.69
N ILE A 77 2.41 19.58 0.51
CA ILE A 77 3.00 20.02 -0.76
C ILE A 77 2.33 21.27 -1.36
N GLY A 78 1.33 21.84 -0.67
CA GLY A 78 0.62 23.04 -1.13
C GLY A 78 -0.20 22.85 -2.40
N HIS A 79 -0.64 21.62 -2.70
CA HIS A 79 -1.39 21.29 -3.90
C HIS A 79 -2.89 21.19 -3.61
N GLN A 80 -3.72 21.80 -4.47
CA GLN A 80 -5.17 21.66 -4.40
C GLN A 80 -5.60 20.40 -5.16
N GLY A 81 -6.19 19.43 -4.45
CA GLY A 81 -6.73 18.21 -5.05
C GLY A 81 -7.78 17.58 -4.14
N ASP A 82 -8.60 16.69 -4.70
CA ASP A 82 -9.55 15.89 -3.92
C ASP A 82 -8.82 14.70 -3.28
N PRO A 83 -8.71 14.61 -1.94
CA PRO A 83 -8.05 13.50 -1.28
C PRO A 83 -8.68 12.15 -1.54
N VAL A 84 -10.02 12.10 -1.75
CA VAL A 84 -10.73 10.84 -2.00
C VAL A 84 -10.43 10.36 -3.41
N ALA A 85 -10.61 11.21 -4.42
CA ALA A 85 -10.26 10.87 -5.80
C ALA A 85 -8.77 10.49 -5.95
N THR A 86 -7.88 11.20 -5.24
CA THR A 86 -6.45 10.88 -5.21
C THR A 86 -6.19 9.50 -4.61
N ASN A 87 -6.88 9.18 -3.51
CA ASN A 87 -6.79 7.86 -2.91
C ASN A 87 -7.28 6.76 -3.84
N ASP A 88 -8.41 6.99 -4.51
CA ASP A 88 -9.02 5.99 -5.38
C ASP A 88 -8.12 5.69 -6.57
N HIS A 89 -7.58 6.74 -7.22
CA HIS A 89 -6.56 6.56 -8.24
C HIS A 89 -5.31 5.84 -7.71
N TYR A 90 -4.85 6.16 -6.51
CA TYR A 90 -3.72 5.44 -5.89
C TYR A 90 -4.01 3.95 -5.68
N LEU A 91 -5.23 3.59 -5.25
CA LEU A 91 -5.61 2.19 -5.06
C LEU A 91 -5.70 1.44 -6.40
N ASP A 92 -6.23 2.09 -7.44
CA ASP A 92 -6.25 1.53 -8.79
C ASP A 92 -4.84 1.32 -9.33
N ALA A 93 -3.96 2.32 -9.14
CA ALA A 93 -2.56 2.23 -9.52
C ALA A 93 -1.85 1.11 -8.75
N LEU A 94 -2.07 0.99 -7.43
CA LEU A 94 -1.51 -0.07 -6.58
C LEU A 94 -1.93 -1.47 -7.04
N ALA A 95 -3.19 -1.64 -7.44
CA ALA A 95 -3.67 -2.90 -8.00
C ALA A 95 -3.04 -3.24 -9.37
N SER A 96 -2.56 -2.24 -10.11
CA SER A 96 -1.89 -2.42 -11.41
C SER A 96 -0.36 -2.57 -11.31
N THR A 97 0.25 -2.16 -10.18
CA THR A 97 1.70 -2.18 -9.96
C THR A 97 2.14 -3.29 -9.01
N VAL A 98 1.38 -4.39 -8.93
CA VAL A 98 1.64 -5.50 -8.01
C VAL A 98 2.99 -6.16 -8.30
N ILE A 99 3.83 -6.23 -7.28
CA ILE A 99 5.12 -6.91 -7.32
C ILE A 99 5.09 -8.00 -6.23
N LEU A 100 5.43 -9.22 -6.61
CA LEU A 100 5.58 -10.33 -5.66
C LEU A 100 7.00 -10.34 -5.10
N ILE A 101 7.14 -10.74 -3.84
CA ILE A 101 8.44 -11.10 -3.28
C ILE A 101 8.96 -12.33 -4.03
N GLU A 102 10.26 -12.35 -4.30
CA GLU A 102 10.92 -13.46 -5.00
C GLU A 102 10.66 -14.80 -4.27
N GLY A 103 10.20 -15.81 -5.01
CA GLY A 103 9.87 -17.12 -4.46
C GLY A 103 8.49 -17.21 -3.78
N ALA A 104 7.74 -16.11 -3.63
CA ALA A 104 6.44 -16.15 -2.97
C ALA A 104 5.43 -17.03 -3.74
N SER A 105 5.37 -16.89 -5.06
CA SER A 105 4.45 -17.69 -5.88
C SER A 105 4.82 -19.17 -5.88
N GLU A 106 6.11 -19.48 -5.96
CA GLU A 106 6.66 -20.83 -5.96
C GLU A 106 6.38 -21.52 -4.62
N LEU A 107 6.66 -20.83 -3.52
CA LEU A 107 6.38 -21.32 -2.16
C LEU A 107 4.90 -21.65 -1.97
N LEU A 108 4.00 -20.74 -2.36
CA LEU A 108 2.55 -20.97 -2.23
C LEU A 108 2.12 -22.18 -3.06
N ALA A 109 2.63 -22.33 -4.29
CA ALA A 109 2.33 -23.48 -5.14
C ALA A 109 2.83 -24.81 -4.51
N GLU A 110 4.03 -24.83 -3.94
CA GLU A 110 4.58 -26.00 -3.25
C GLU A 110 3.77 -26.38 -2.02
N LEU A 111 3.40 -25.41 -1.19
CA LEU A 111 2.60 -25.64 0.02
C LEU A 111 1.20 -26.15 -0.34
N GLN A 112 0.58 -25.60 -1.39
CA GLN A 112 -0.71 -26.08 -1.86
C GLN A 112 -0.62 -27.52 -2.41
N ALA A 113 0.43 -27.83 -3.18
CA ALA A 113 0.68 -29.19 -3.68
C ALA A 113 0.93 -30.20 -2.54
N ASP A 114 1.52 -29.74 -1.42
CA ASP A 114 1.70 -30.49 -0.18
C ASP A 114 0.41 -30.65 0.65
N GLY A 115 -0.73 -30.18 0.14
CA GLY A 115 -2.04 -30.30 0.77
C GLY A 115 -2.30 -29.30 1.90
N ARG A 116 -1.56 -28.18 1.94
CA ARG A 116 -1.81 -27.10 2.91
C ARG A 116 -2.96 -26.23 2.44
N GLN A 117 -3.79 -25.82 3.38
CA GLN A 117 -4.72 -24.71 3.19
C GLN A 117 -3.97 -23.40 3.44
N LEU A 118 -4.03 -22.50 2.46
CA LEU A 118 -3.46 -21.16 2.47
C LEU A 118 -4.59 -20.12 2.60
#